data_AF-F8Q4D8-F1
#
_entry.id   AF-F8Q4D8-F1
#
_cell.length_a   1.000
_cell.length_b   1.000
_cell.length_c   1.000
_cell.angle_alpha   90.00
_cell.angle_beta   90.00
_cell.angle_gamma   90.00
#
_symmetry.space_group_name_H-M   'P 1'
#
loop_
_entity.id
_entity.type
_entity.pdbx_description
1 polymer ?
#
loop_
_entity_poly.entity_id
_entity_poly.type
_entity_poly.pdbx_seq_one_letter_code
_entity_poly.pdbx_strand_id
1 'polypeptide(L)'
;MKAACPTCRSKFYVVSQNLALVPPKYHDFLLPSVRKLFIDIPSQSRLKKDVAILNGRVKSLQKDKDLLMEKCEAYMASADKHAQGEKEARMRAGEAQRQLEELQKKYTLMKKKYRTEPRDDCVNASNASTSMMSVASTSRQKPESAEAPSQRLPARNFLEPLKSSTSSRPKRPLPKSRLWLPSHLADNNMLDPPPIFRKKLRTIRRTDVHMSGSDTEHS
;
A
#
# COMPACT_ATOMS: atom_id res chain seq x y z
N MET A 1 37.27 48.81 -2.68
CA MET A 1 35.96 48.64 -3.35
C MET A 1 35.67 49.89 -4.18
N LYS A 2 35.11 49.76 -5.39
CA LYS A 2 34.74 50.92 -6.23
C LYS A 2 33.24 51.18 -6.07
N ALA A 3 32.85 52.43 -5.86
CA ALA A 3 31.46 52.87 -5.89
C ALA A 3 31.24 53.82 -7.08
N ALA A 4 29.99 54.00 -7.50
CA ALA A 4 29.62 54.96 -8.53
C ALA A 4 28.99 56.20 -7.89
N CYS A 5 29.37 57.38 -8.36
CA CYS A 5 28.76 58.64 -7.91
C CYS A 5 27.28 58.67 -8.33
N PRO A 6 26.32 58.94 -7.42
CA PRO A 6 24.90 58.96 -7.78
C PRO A 6 24.55 60.06 -8.80
N THR A 7 25.34 61.14 -8.88
CA THR A 7 25.08 62.28 -9.76
C THR A 7 25.64 62.10 -11.17
N CYS A 8 26.91 61.68 -11.29
CA CYS A 8 27.60 61.59 -12.59
C CYS A 8 28.01 60.17 -12.99
N ARG A 9 27.69 59.15 -12.19
CA ARG A 9 28.02 57.73 -12.40
C ARG A 9 29.51 57.41 -12.55
N SER A 10 30.41 58.38 -12.33
CA SER A 10 31.85 58.15 -12.34
C SER A 10 32.24 57.19 -11.22
N LYS A 11 33.20 56.30 -11.51
CA LYS A 11 33.71 55.33 -10.54
C LYS A 11 34.72 56.04 -9.65
N PHE A 12 34.54 55.93 -8.33
CA PHE A 12 35.51 56.39 -7.35
C PHE A 12 35.86 55.26 -6.37
N TYR A 13 37.05 55.34 -5.78
CA TYR A 13 37.47 54.37 -4.78
C TYR A 13 36.88 54.74 -3.43
N VAL A 14 36.14 53.82 -2.83
CA VAL A 14 35.77 53.91 -1.43
C VAL A 14 36.99 53.44 -0.64
N VAL A 15 37.67 54.38 -0.01
CA VAL A 15 38.81 54.09 0.87
C VAL A 15 38.22 53.55 2.17
N SER A 16 38.34 52.25 2.41
CA SER A 16 38.11 51.70 3.75
C SER A 16 39.20 52.26 4.66
N GLN A 17 38.80 52.97 5.73
CA GLN A 17 39.76 53.47 6.70
C GLN A 17 40.52 52.28 7.28
N ASN A 18 41.83 52.24 7.04
CA ASN A 18 42.68 51.20 7.61
C ASN A 18 42.98 51.57 9.07
N LEU A 19 42.27 50.92 10.00
CA LEU A 19 42.41 51.14 11.44
C LEU A 19 43.84 50.83 11.94
N ALA A 20 44.63 50.04 11.21
CA ALA A 20 46.01 49.73 11.58
C ALA A 20 46.95 50.95 11.51
N LEU A 21 46.59 51.98 10.73
CA LEU A 21 47.37 53.22 10.62
C LEU A 21 47.01 54.24 11.71
N VAL A 22 45.98 53.95 12.50
CA VAL A 22 45.50 54.85 13.55
C VAL A 22 45.84 54.25 14.90
N PRO A 23 46.43 55.01 15.84
CA PRO A 23 46.68 54.53 17.19
C PRO A 23 45.39 54.00 17.86
N PRO A 24 45.46 52.88 18.62
CA PRO A 24 44.27 52.21 19.14
C PRO A 24 43.40 53.10 20.04
N LYS A 25 44.04 54.05 20.76
CA LYS A 25 43.36 55.05 21.60
C LYS A 25 42.35 55.94 20.85
N TYR A 26 42.41 55.97 19.52
CA TYR A 26 41.49 56.74 18.69
C TYR A 26 40.45 55.89 17.96
N HIS A 27 40.48 54.56 18.09
CA HIS A 27 39.55 53.67 17.37
C HIS A 27 38.09 53.89 17.79
N ASP A 28 37.83 54.14 19.08
CA ASP A 28 36.49 54.39 19.61
C ASP A 28 35.87 55.71 19.11
N PHE A 29 36.70 56.66 18.69
CA PHE A 29 36.27 57.93 18.11
C PHE A 29 36.11 57.85 16.58
N LEU A 30 36.68 56.83 15.95
CA LEU A 30 36.43 56.46 14.56
C LEU A 30 35.17 55.59 14.47
N LEU A 31 34.05 56.14 14.95
CA LEU A 31 32.75 55.55 14.64
C LEU A 31 32.56 55.64 13.12
N PRO A 32 32.39 54.52 12.40
CA PRO A 32 32.03 54.60 10.99
C PRO A 32 30.77 55.47 10.90
N SER A 33 30.85 56.57 10.17
CA SER A 33 29.74 57.54 10.04
C SER A 33 28.47 56.95 9.43
N VAL A 34 28.54 55.68 9.02
CA VAL A 34 27.42 54.83 8.66
C VAL A 34 26.57 54.54 9.90
N ARG A 35 25.71 55.50 10.27
CA ARG A 35 24.49 55.18 11.02
C ARG A 35 23.81 54.04 10.27
N LYS A 36 23.56 52.91 10.95
CA LYS A 36 22.76 51.82 10.40
C LYS A 36 21.37 52.38 10.08
N LEU A 37 21.17 52.76 8.82
CA LEU A 37 19.87 53.19 8.31
C LEU A 37 19.07 51.92 8.06
N PHE A 38 18.22 51.57 9.03
CA PHE A 38 17.15 50.61 8.79
C PHE A 38 16.13 51.30 7.88
N ILE A 39 16.26 51.09 6.57
CA ILE A 39 15.21 51.47 5.63
C ILE A 39 14.08 50.47 5.89
N ASP A 40 13.01 50.92 6.53
CA ASP A 40 11.76 50.17 6.60
C ASP A 40 11.17 50.13 5.20
N ILE A 41 11.61 49.13 4.42
CA ILE A 41 11.07 48.92 3.08
C ILE A 41 9.66 48.36 3.28
N PRO A 42 8.58 49.06 2.89
CA PRO A 42 7.21 48.58 3.10
C PRO A 42 6.94 47.23 2.40
N SER A 43 7.80 46.82 1.46
CA SER A 43 7.82 45.49 0.85
C SER A 43 8.10 44.36 1.83
N GLN A 44 8.81 44.61 2.95
CA GLN A 44 9.12 43.57 3.94
C GLN A 44 7.85 43.01 4.59
N SER A 45 6.79 43.81 4.73
CA SER A 45 5.52 43.35 5.29
C SER A 45 4.84 42.30 4.40
N ARG A 46 4.87 42.48 3.07
CA ARG A 46 4.35 41.53 2.09
C ARG A 46 5.20 40.26 2.06
N LEU A 47 6.52 40.42 1.98
CA LEU A 47 7.47 39.31 2.03
C LEU A 47 7.30 38.45 3.28
N LYS A 48 7.14 39.06 4.47
CA LYS A 48 6.89 38.32 5.72
C LYS A 48 5.59 37.50 5.66
N LYS A 49 4.53 38.05 5.08
CA LYS A 49 3.26 37.32 4.88
C LYS A 49 3.43 36.15 3.93
N ASP A 50 4.12 36.35 2.81
CA ASP A 50 4.36 35.29 1.83
C ASP A 50 5.22 34.17 2.41
N VAL A 51 6.28 34.52 3.16
CA VAL A 51 7.11 33.56 3.90
C VAL A 51 6.26 32.77 4.91
N ALA A 52 5.37 33.43 5.65
CA ALA A 52 4.48 32.75 6.58
C ALA A 52 3.52 31.77 5.87
N ILE A 53 2.94 32.17 4.74
CA ILE A 53 2.05 31.32 3.92
C ILE A 53 2.82 30.12 3.38
N LEU A 54 4.00 30.34 2.81
CA LEU A 54 4.85 29.27 2.26
C LEU A 54 5.28 28.29 3.34
N ASN A 55 5.72 28.79 4.50
CA ASN A 55 6.04 27.95 5.65
C ASN A 55 4.83 27.13 6.13
N GLY A 56 3.63 27.72 6.10
CA GLY A 56 2.39 26.99 6.38
C GLY A 56 2.15 25.84 5.40
N ARG A 57 2.33 26.08 4.10
CA ARG A 57 2.19 25.05 3.06
C ARG A 57 3.22 23.94 3.20
N VAL A 58 4.49 24.29 3.46
CA VAL A 58 5.56 23.30 3.68
C VAL A 58 5.23 22.41 4.88
N LYS A 59 4.75 22.98 5.99
CA LYS A 59 4.32 22.20 7.16
C LYS A 59 3.14 21.28 6.85
N SER A 60 2.17 21.72 6.05
CA SER A 60 1.04 20.87 5.64
C SER A 60 1.52 19.72 4.77
N LEU A 61 2.31 20.00 3.73
CA LEU A 61 2.84 18.97 2.82
C LEU A 61 3.72 17.96 3.56
N GLN A 62 4.49 18.41 4.55
CA GLN A 62 5.29 17.52 5.38
C GLN A 62 4.41 16.54 6.16
N LYS A 63 3.33 17.01 6.79
CA LYS A 63 2.35 16.14 7.46
C LYS A 63 1.70 15.15 6.50
N ASP A 64 1.32 15.60 5.31
CA ASP A 64 0.69 14.75 4.29
C ASP A 64 1.66 13.67 3.79
N LYS A 65 2.95 14.02 3.62
CA LYS A 65 4.02 13.07 3.30
C LYS A 65 4.17 12.02 4.40
N ASP A 66 4.26 12.45 5.65
CA ASP A 66 4.47 11.54 6.79
C ASP A 66 3.29 10.56 6.92
N LEU A 67 2.05 11.06 6.78
CA LEU A 67 0.83 10.25 6.77
C LEU A 67 0.78 9.28 5.59
N LEU A 68 1.27 9.68 4.41
CA LEU A 68 1.34 8.78 3.25
C LEU A 68 2.37 7.67 3.48
N MET A 69 3.53 7.99 4.04
CA MET A 69 4.56 7.02 4.38
C MET A 69 4.05 6.00 5.40
N GLU A 70 3.40 6.45 6.48
CA GLU A 70 2.79 5.57 7.48
C GLU A 70 1.78 4.59 6.85
N LYS A 71 0.94 5.07 5.92
CA LYS A 71 -0.01 4.21 5.20
C LYS A 71 0.70 3.19 4.32
N CYS A 72 1.75 3.59 3.60
CA CYS A 72 2.53 2.68 2.78
C CYS A 72 3.17 1.58 3.64
N GLU A 73 3.77 1.94 4.77
CA GLU A 73 4.35 0.98 5.72
C GLU A 73 3.29 0.01 6.28
N ALA A 74 2.12 0.52 6.66
CA ALA A 74 1.01 -0.31 7.12
C ALA A 74 0.54 -1.31 6.06
N TYR A 75 0.45 -0.89 4.79
CA TYR A 75 0.08 -1.79 3.68
C TYR A 75 1.15 -2.85 3.41
N MET A 76 2.43 -2.49 3.42
CA MET A 76 3.53 -3.44 3.27
C MET A 76 3.49 -4.49 4.39
N ALA A 77 3.38 -4.05 5.64
CA ALA A 77 3.29 -4.96 6.79
C ALA A 77 2.06 -5.89 6.73
N SER A 78 0.92 -5.39 6.24
CA SER A 78 -0.28 -6.22 6.03
C SER A 78 -0.06 -7.25 4.91
N ALA A 79 0.55 -6.83 3.80
CA ALA A 79 0.85 -7.71 2.66
C ALA A 79 1.81 -8.83 3.08
N ASP A 80 2.85 -8.52 3.85
CA ASP A 80 3.81 -9.51 4.35
C ASP A 80 3.13 -10.55 5.26
N LYS A 81 2.26 -10.10 6.18
CA LYS A 81 1.48 -11.00 7.02
C LYS A 81 0.58 -11.92 6.21
N HIS A 82 -0.07 -11.40 5.16
CA HIS A 82 -0.89 -12.23 4.27
C HIS A 82 -0.05 -13.25 3.49
N ALA A 83 1.10 -12.84 2.95
CA ALA A 83 2.01 -13.72 2.23
C ALA A 83 2.55 -14.84 3.14
N GLN A 84 2.89 -14.53 4.39
CA GLN A 84 3.29 -15.51 5.39
C GLN A 84 2.15 -16.48 5.71
N GLY A 85 0.94 -15.97 5.96
CA GLY A 85 -0.23 -16.80 6.21
C GLY A 85 -0.58 -17.73 5.05
N GLU A 86 -0.46 -17.25 3.80
CA GLU A 86 -0.67 -18.07 2.61
C GLU A 86 0.38 -19.17 2.49
N LYS A 87 1.66 -18.85 2.75
CA LYS A 87 2.75 -19.84 2.75
C LYS A 87 2.50 -20.93 3.79
N GLU A 88 2.13 -20.57 5.01
CA GLU A 88 1.79 -21.54 6.05
C GLU A 88 0.58 -22.40 5.68
N ALA A 89 -0.47 -21.79 5.15
CA ALA A 89 -1.66 -22.52 4.71
C ALA A 89 -1.33 -23.53 3.61
N ARG A 90 -0.46 -23.17 2.64
CA ARG A 90 0.04 -24.09 1.61
C ARG A 90 0.83 -25.24 2.21
N MET A 91 1.71 -24.97 3.17
CA MET A 91 2.49 -26.02 3.85
C MET A 91 1.57 -27.02 4.57
N ARG A 92 0.61 -26.53 5.35
CA ARG A 92 -0.36 -27.38 6.06
C ARG A 92 -1.23 -28.19 5.09
N ALA A 93 -1.65 -27.58 3.98
CA ALA A 93 -2.41 -28.30 2.95
C ALA A 93 -1.57 -29.43 2.32
N GLY A 94 -0.29 -29.18 2.05
CA GLY A 94 0.63 -30.21 1.55
C GLY A 94 0.86 -31.35 2.56
N GLU A 95 0.99 -31.03 3.84
CA GLU A 95 1.10 -32.04 4.91
C GLU A 95 -0.16 -32.90 5.03
N ALA A 96 -1.34 -32.27 5.03
CA ALA A 96 -2.62 -32.98 5.06
C ALA A 96 -2.82 -33.90 3.84
N GLN A 97 -2.41 -33.44 2.64
CA GLN A 97 -2.43 -34.27 1.44
C GLN A 97 -1.54 -35.50 1.58
N ARG A 98 -0.30 -35.34 2.08
CA ARG A 98 0.60 -36.48 2.33
C ARG A 98 0.01 -37.48 3.32
N GLN A 99 -0.62 -37.00 4.40
CA GLN A 99 -1.28 -37.87 5.38
C GLN A 99 -2.45 -38.65 4.77
N LEU A 100 -3.26 -38.00 3.93
CA LEU A 100 -4.35 -38.66 3.21
C LEU A 100 -3.82 -39.74 2.27
N GLU A 101 -2.77 -39.46 1.50
CA GLU A 101 -2.13 -40.45 0.62
C GLU A 101 -1.58 -41.63 1.42
N GLU A 102 -0.94 -41.38 2.56
CA GLU A 102 -0.42 -42.43 3.42
C GLU A 102 -1.54 -43.33 3.98
N LEU A 103 -2.63 -42.72 4.46
CA LEU A 103 -3.81 -43.46 4.92
C LEU A 103 -4.46 -44.27 3.81
N GLN A 104 -4.57 -43.71 2.59
CA GLN A 104 -5.07 -44.43 1.43
C GLN A 104 -4.19 -45.63 1.06
N LYS A 105 -2.86 -45.48 1.11
CA LYS A 105 -1.91 -46.59 0.91
C LYS A 105 -2.10 -47.67 1.97
N LYS A 106 -2.23 -47.31 3.25
CA LYS A 106 -2.50 -48.27 4.35
C LYS A 106 -3.83 -48.99 4.16
N TYR A 107 -4.89 -48.26 3.81
CA TYR A 107 -6.22 -48.83 3.57
C TYR A 107 -6.21 -49.80 2.39
N THR A 108 -5.60 -49.43 1.27
CA THR A 108 -5.52 -50.31 0.09
C THR A 108 -4.69 -51.56 0.36
N LEU A 109 -3.59 -51.46 1.12
CA LEU A 109 -2.79 -52.60 1.55
C LEU A 109 -3.58 -53.54 2.47
N MET A 110 -4.27 -52.99 3.48
CA MET A 110 -5.14 -53.74 4.38
C MET A 110 -6.26 -54.46 3.58
N LYS A 111 -6.93 -53.75 2.68
CA LYS A 111 -7.98 -54.30 1.82
C LYS A 111 -7.48 -55.45 0.94
N LYS A 112 -6.25 -55.38 0.44
CA LYS A 112 -5.62 -56.48 -0.32
C LYS A 112 -5.40 -57.70 0.57
N LYS A 113 -4.85 -57.53 1.79
CA LYS A 113 -4.64 -58.63 2.76
C LYS A 113 -5.94 -59.40 3.05
N TYR A 114 -7.03 -58.69 3.32
CA TYR A 114 -8.35 -59.30 3.57
C TYR A 114 -8.98 -59.97 2.35
N ARG A 115 -8.50 -59.72 1.12
CA ARG A 115 -8.95 -60.41 -0.08
C ARG A 115 -8.11 -61.65 -0.41
N THR A 116 -6.84 -61.64 -0.04
CA THR A 116 -5.89 -62.72 -0.35
C THR A 116 -5.89 -63.83 0.68
N GLU A 117 -6.33 -63.57 1.91
CA GLU A 117 -6.69 -64.68 2.79
C GLU A 117 -8.00 -65.26 2.26
N PRO A 118 -8.00 -66.45 1.62
CA PRO A 118 -9.24 -67.16 1.39
C PRO A 118 -9.91 -67.22 2.77
N ARG A 119 -11.20 -66.90 2.82
CA ARG A 119 -11.99 -67.30 3.97
C ARG A 119 -11.86 -68.81 3.98
N ASP A 120 -10.95 -69.35 4.79
CA ASP A 120 -10.95 -70.75 5.12
C ASP A 120 -12.30 -70.96 5.79
N ASP A 121 -13.21 -71.46 4.97
CA ASP A 121 -14.57 -71.73 5.31
C ASP A 121 -14.52 -72.62 6.54
N CYS A 122 -14.83 -72.01 7.69
CA CYS A 122 -15.40 -72.73 8.81
C CYS A 122 -16.77 -73.26 8.36
N VAL A 123 -16.72 -74.32 7.55
CA VAL A 123 -17.73 -75.36 7.50
C VAL A 123 -17.76 -75.98 8.90
N ASN A 124 -18.46 -75.32 9.82
CA ASN A 124 -19.11 -76.00 10.91
C ASN A 124 -20.42 -75.28 11.17
N ALA A 125 -21.41 -75.74 10.40
CA ALA A 125 -22.80 -75.64 10.74
C ALA A 125 -23.01 -76.00 12.22
N SER A 126 -23.54 -75.07 13.01
CA SER A 126 -24.37 -75.34 14.17
C SER A 126 -25.00 -74.04 14.67
N ASN A 127 -26.26 -73.85 14.28
CA ASN A 127 -27.37 -73.42 15.13
C ASN A 127 -27.03 -72.50 16.32
N ALA A 128 -27.49 -71.25 16.26
CA ALA A 128 -28.58 -70.78 17.15
C ALA A 128 -28.77 -69.26 17.02
N SER A 129 -29.93 -68.90 16.48
CA SER A 129 -30.84 -67.90 17.02
C SER A 129 -30.25 -66.89 18.03
N THR A 130 -30.06 -65.63 17.65
CA THR A 130 -30.27 -64.53 18.60
C THR A 130 -30.63 -63.22 17.90
N SER A 131 -31.93 -62.91 18.01
CA SER A 131 -32.52 -61.61 18.31
C SER A 131 -32.21 -60.42 17.40
N MET A 132 -33.23 -60.09 16.62
CA MET A 132 -33.47 -58.77 16.06
C MET A 132 -33.77 -57.78 17.19
N MET A 133 -32.89 -56.82 17.43
CA MET A 133 -33.22 -55.60 18.17
C MET A 133 -32.93 -54.40 17.27
N SER A 134 -33.95 -54.04 16.52
CA SER A 134 -34.17 -52.72 15.95
C SER A 134 -34.27 -51.70 17.09
N VAL A 135 -33.20 -50.96 17.34
CA VAL A 135 -33.24 -49.71 18.10
C VAL A 135 -32.96 -48.55 17.16
N ALA A 136 -34.06 -48.05 16.59
CA ALA A 136 -34.20 -46.64 16.30
C ALA A 136 -33.99 -45.86 17.61
N SER A 137 -33.24 -44.75 17.53
CA SER A 137 -33.18 -43.61 18.46
C SER A 137 -31.73 -43.19 18.71
N THR A 138 -31.22 -42.26 17.91
CA THR A 138 -30.23 -41.30 18.42
C THR A 138 -30.49 -39.94 17.79
N SER A 139 -31.41 -39.22 18.45
CA SER A 139 -31.37 -37.80 18.72
C SER A 139 -30.29 -36.99 17.99
N ARG A 140 -30.74 -36.11 17.09
CA ARG A 140 -30.01 -34.90 16.67
C ARG A 140 -29.76 -34.03 17.91
N GLN A 141 -28.71 -34.32 18.66
CA GLN A 141 -28.12 -33.32 19.54
C GLN A 141 -27.16 -32.47 18.71
N LYS A 142 -27.63 -31.24 18.47
CA LYS A 142 -26.85 -30.06 18.13
C LYS A 142 -25.63 -30.01 19.05
N PRO A 143 -24.38 -30.00 18.53
CA PRO A 143 -23.21 -29.84 19.36
C PRO A 143 -23.19 -28.41 19.91
N GLU A 144 -23.65 -28.28 21.15
CA GLU A 144 -23.34 -27.22 22.07
C GLU A 144 -22.11 -27.71 22.84
N SER A 145 -20.92 -27.29 22.41
CA SER A 145 -19.71 -27.57 23.17
C SER A 145 -18.72 -26.43 23.09
N ALA A 146 -18.47 -25.90 24.28
CA ALA A 146 -17.20 -25.41 24.77
C ALA A 146 -16.71 -24.10 24.17
N GLU A 147 -17.10 -23.04 24.86
CA GLU A 147 -16.21 -21.95 25.26
C GLU A 147 -14.79 -22.46 25.53
N ALA A 148 -13.93 -22.37 24.52
CA ALA A 148 -12.51 -22.19 24.78
C ALA A 148 -12.33 -20.78 25.38
N PRO A 149 -11.44 -20.57 26.36
CA PRO A 149 -11.04 -19.24 26.80
C PRO A 149 -10.25 -18.58 25.67
N SER A 150 -10.99 -18.09 24.67
CA SER A 150 -10.52 -17.14 23.68
C SER A 150 -10.16 -15.89 24.46
N GLN A 151 -8.86 -15.72 24.69
CA GLN A 151 -8.29 -14.44 25.09
C GLN A 151 -8.87 -13.41 24.12
N ARG A 152 -9.85 -12.66 24.63
CA ARG A 152 -10.45 -11.52 23.96
C ARG A 152 -9.31 -10.55 23.65
N LEU A 153 -8.75 -10.67 22.47
CA LEU A 153 -8.11 -9.54 21.82
C LEU A 153 -9.18 -8.44 21.80
N PRO A 154 -8.86 -7.22 22.26
CA PRO A 154 -9.81 -6.13 22.23
C PRO A 154 -10.36 -6.04 20.81
N ALA A 155 -11.70 -6.02 20.72
CA ALA A 155 -12.46 -5.90 19.50
C ALA A 155 -11.87 -4.76 18.67
N ARG A 156 -10.97 -5.13 17.77
CA ARG A 156 -10.63 -4.34 16.61
C ARG A 156 -11.93 -4.29 15.84
N ASN A 157 -12.52 -3.11 15.80
CA ASN A 157 -13.64 -2.71 14.96
C ASN A 157 -13.48 -3.32 13.56
N PHE A 158 -13.97 -4.55 13.40
CA PHE A 158 -13.94 -5.27 12.15
C PHE A 158 -15.31 -5.07 11.54
N LEU A 159 -15.31 -4.19 10.55
CA LEU A 159 -16.19 -4.24 9.39
C LEU A 159 -17.65 -4.57 9.76
N GLU A 160 -18.37 -3.49 10.04
CA GLU A 160 -19.77 -3.42 9.69
C GLU A 160 -19.94 -4.07 8.30
N PRO A 161 -20.82 -5.07 8.14
CA PRO A 161 -21.19 -5.55 6.83
C PRO A 161 -21.77 -4.33 6.11
N LEU A 162 -21.04 -3.80 5.12
CA LEU A 162 -21.58 -2.91 4.12
C LEU A 162 -22.71 -3.67 3.44
N LYS A 163 -23.89 -3.57 4.04
CA LYS A 163 -25.17 -3.77 3.38
C LYS A 163 -25.01 -2.99 2.09
N SER A 164 -25.05 -3.71 0.98
CA SER A 164 -25.19 -3.16 -0.36
C SER A 164 -26.56 -2.49 -0.44
N SER A 165 -26.67 -1.37 0.26
CA SER A 165 -27.53 -0.27 -0.06
C SER A 165 -27.15 0.09 -1.48
N THR A 166 -28.00 -0.28 -2.41
CA THR A 166 -28.13 0.37 -3.72
C THR A 166 -28.52 1.82 -3.47
N SER A 167 -27.63 2.59 -2.82
CA SER A 167 -27.74 4.03 -2.77
C SER A 167 -27.65 4.47 -4.21
N SER A 168 -28.78 4.93 -4.75
CA SER A 168 -28.88 5.84 -5.87
C SER A 168 -27.62 6.70 -5.91
N ARG A 169 -26.70 6.33 -6.81
CA ARG A 169 -25.47 7.07 -7.03
C ARG A 169 -25.92 8.49 -7.34
N PRO A 170 -25.57 9.51 -6.54
CA PRO A 170 -25.82 10.87 -6.96
C PRO A 170 -25.13 11.03 -8.30
N LYS A 171 -25.92 11.25 -9.35
CA LYS A 171 -25.44 11.55 -10.70
C LYS A 171 -24.63 12.84 -10.57
N ARG A 172 -23.34 12.73 -10.28
CA ARG A 172 -22.42 13.86 -10.37
C ARG A 172 -22.54 14.34 -11.82
N PRO A 173 -22.98 15.58 -12.06
CA PRO A 173 -22.98 16.10 -13.42
C PRO A 173 -21.55 15.96 -13.93
N LEU A 174 -21.40 15.23 -15.04
CA LEU A 174 -20.16 15.22 -15.81
C LEU A 174 -19.76 16.69 -16.01
N PRO A 175 -18.51 17.09 -15.71
CA PRO A 175 -18.06 18.42 -16.04
C PRO A 175 -18.28 18.60 -17.54
N LYS A 176 -19.24 19.49 -17.90
CA LYS A 176 -19.45 19.89 -19.27
C LYS A 176 -18.11 20.45 -19.73
N SER A 177 -17.41 19.70 -20.56
CA SER A 177 -16.20 20.13 -21.24
C SER A 177 -16.57 21.28 -22.16
N ARG A 178 -16.58 22.49 -21.60
CA ARG A 178 -16.67 23.75 -22.31
C ARG A 178 -15.42 24.54 -21.96
N LEU A 179 -14.32 24.12 -22.54
CA LEU A 179 -13.14 24.96 -22.69
C LEU A 179 -12.83 25.00 -24.18
N TRP A 180 -13.57 25.86 -24.88
CA TRP A 180 -13.04 26.49 -26.06
C TRP A 180 -12.01 27.49 -25.54
N LEU A 181 -10.73 27.14 -25.62
CA LEU A 181 -9.66 28.09 -25.39
C LEU A 181 -9.49 28.90 -26.69
N PRO A 182 -9.54 30.24 -26.63
CA PRO A 182 -9.22 31.06 -27.79
C PRO A 182 -7.75 30.90 -28.17
N SER A 183 -7.52 30.50 -29.42
CA SER A 183 -6.22 30.55 -30.08
C SER A 183 -5.80 32.01 -30.28
N HIS A 184 -5.13 32.62 -29.30
CA HIS A 184 -4.44 33.88 -29.54
C HIS A 184 -3.30 34.09 -28.54
N LEU A 185 -2.11 33.61 -28.90
CA LEU A 185 -0.92 34.43 -29.17
C LEU A 185 0.27 33.49 -29.27
N ALA A 186 0.83 33.45 -30.48
CA ALA A 186 2.10 32.86 -30.76
C ALA A 186 3.17 33.58 -29.94
N ASP A 187 3.86 32.85 -29.07
CA ASP A 187 5.24 33.17 -28.76
C ASP A 187 6.05 31.89 -28.90
N ASN A 188 6.97 31.96 -29.86
CA ASN A 188 7.86 30.90 -30.28
C ASN A 188 8.81 30.54 -29.13
N ASN A 189 8.46 29.54 -28.33
CA ASN A 189 9.46 28.80 -27.57
C ASN A 189 9.16 27.31 -27.62
N MET A 190 10.11 26.61 -28.25
CA MET A 190 10.26 25.17 -28.36
C MET A 190 10.08 24.50 -26.99
N LEU A 191 8.84 24.12 -26.66
CA LEU A 191 8.56 23.23 -25.55
C LEU A 191 8.08 21.90 -26.13
N ASP A 192 8.73 20.83 -25.66
CA ASP A 192 8.48 19.46 -26.06
C ASP A 192 6.97 19.16 -26.10
N PRO A 193 6.50 18.43 -27.13
CA PRO A 193 5.10 18.08 -27.24
C PRO A 193 4.66 17.31 -25.99
N PRO A 194 3.48 17.62 -25.43
CA PRO A 194 2.99 16.95 -24.24
C PRO A 194 2.90 15.43 -24.48
N PRO A 195 3.14 14.61 -23.44
CA PRO A 195 3.17 13.16 -23.57
C PRO A 195 1.83 12.64 -24.09
N ILE A 196 1.87 12.01 -25.26
CA ILE A 196 0.70 11.40 -25.90
C ILE A 196 0.32 10.15 -25.08
N PHE A 197 -0.71 10.28 -24.25
CA PHE A 197 -1.33 9.14 -23.58
C PHE A 197 -2.09 8.29 -24.61
N ARG A 198 -1.37 7.36 -25.26
CA ARG A 198 -2.01 6.31 -26.06
C ARG A 198 -2.81 5.41 -25.11
N LYS A 199 -4.14 5.47 -25.21
CA LYS A 199 -5.03 4.49 -24.57
C LYS A 199 -4.60 3.10 -25.05
N LYS A 200 -3.93 2.34 -24.16
CA LYS A 200 -3.66 0.92 -24.39
C LYS A 200 -5.02 0.24 -24.57
N LEU A 201 -5.30 -0.22 -25.78
CA LEU A 201 -6.42 -1.12 -26.05
C LEU A 201 -6.25 -2.31 -25.10
N ARG A 202 -7.24 -2.53 -24.25
CA ARG A 202 -7.27 -3.68 -23.35
C ARG A 202 -7.29 -4.93 -24.24
N THR A 203 -6.15 -5.59 -24.36
CA THR A 203 -6.09 -6.94 -24.91
C THR A 203 -6.86 -7.83 -23.95
N ILE A 204 -8.08 -8.19 -24.32
CA ILE A 204 -8.87 -9.20 -23.63
C ILE A 204 -8.06 -10.49 -23.77
N ARG A 205 -7.39 -10.91 -22.70
CA ARG A 205 -6.77 -12.23 -22.63
C ARG A 205 -7.91 -13.26 -22.62
N ARG A 206 -8.27 -13.74 -23.80
CA ARG A 206 -8.97 -15.01 -23.98
C ARG A 206 -8.03 -16.11 -23.46
N THR A 207 -8.24 -16.54 -22.23
CA THR A 207 -7.72 -17.82 -21.76
C THR A 207 -8.67 -18.91 -22.25
N ASP A 208 -8.60 -19.21 -23.55
CA ASP A 208 -9.11 -20.48 -24.07
C ASP A 208 -8.02 -21.51 -23.82
N VAL A 209 -8.07 -22.14 -22.64
CA VAL A 209 -7.29 -23.33 -22.35
C VAL A 209 -7.99 -24.50 -23.04
N HIS A 210 -7.65 -24.70 -24.31
CA HIS A 210 -7.98 -25.92 -25.02
C HIS A 210 -6.97 -26.99 -24.55
N MET A 211 -7.38 -27.84 -23.61
CA MET A 211 -6.65 -29.08 -23.31
C MET A 211 -6.93 -30.05 -24.45
N SER A 212 -6.08 -30.02 -25.47
CA SER A 212 -5.92 -31.13 -26.40
C SER A 212 -5.17 -32.24 -25.66
N GLY A 213 -5.91 -33.22 -25.15
CA GLY A 213 -5.35 -34.54 -24.89
C GLY A 213 -5.02 -35.18 -26.22
N SER A 214 -3.73 -35.30 -26.53
CA SER A 214 -3.22 -36.19 -27.56
C SER A 214 -2.66 -37.42 -26.87
N ASP A 215 -3.40 -38.51 -27.01
CA ASP A 215 -2.92 -39.88 -26.97
C ASP A 215 -1.79 -40.08 -28.00
N THR A 216 -0.71 -40.75 -27.60
CA THR A 216 0.24 -41.53 -28.44
C THR A 216 1.30 -42.12 -27.50
N GLU A 217 1.17 -43.37 -27.08
CA GLU A 217 1.66 -44.60 -27.74
C GLU A 217 3.20 -44.75 -27.80
N HIS A 218 3.64 -45.91 -27.27
CA HIS A 218 4.84 -46.71 -27.60
C HIS A 218 6.19 -46.33 -26.96
N SER A 219 6.64 -47.15 -25.99
CA SER A 219 7.59 -48.25 -26.21
C SER A 219 7.71 -49.13 -24.96
#